data_AF-A0A7X7E338-F1
#
_entry.id   AF-A0A7X7E338-F1
#
_cell.length_a   1.000
_cell.length_b   1.000
_cell.length_c   1.000
_cell.angle_alpha   90.00
_cell.angle_beta   90.00
_cell.angle_gamma   90.00
#
_symmetry.space_group_name_H-M   'P 1'
#
loop_
_entity.id
_entity.type
_entity.pdbx_description
1 polymer ?
#
loop_
_entity_poly.entity_id
_entity_poly.type
_entity_poly.pdbx_seq_one_letter_code
_entity_poly.pdbx_strand_id
1 'polypeptide(L)'
;MAETASLNSGSPFRNLSSIVIVKKIIKYLSLLAKKEFQLVKTELQHDLRSEVFMVIWFSVAAVFGFLSLLALLYTIITLLNLFLDLWFSALIMFLFLSLLSLVFLIIGYRKLVKAPLDRTKEVIKSDIGMTKRGLS
;
A
#
# COMPACT_ATOMS: atom_id res chain seq x y z
N MET A 1 -52.55 -35.93 -52.53
CA MET A 1 -51.92 -34.87 -53.33
C MET A 1 -52.12 -33.59 -52.54
N ALA A 2 -51.15 -33.28 -51.66
CA ALA A 2 -50.15 -32.22 -51.87
C ALA A 2 -50.79 -30.86 -51.48
N GLU A 3 -50.24 -30.00 -50.63
CA GLU A 3 -48.84 -29.71 -50.40
C GLU A 3 -48.70 -28.90 -49.11
N THR A 4 -47.56 -29.12 -48.47
CA THR A 4 -47.00 -28.38 -47.34
C THR A 4 -46.69 -26.92 -47.70
N ALA A 5 -47.22 -25.98 -46.93
CA ALA A 5 -46.67 -24.64 -46.75
C ALA A 5 -46.94 -24.26 -45.28
N SER A 6 -46.09 -24.58 -44.29
CA SER A 6 -44.69 -24.18 -44.13
C SER A 6 -44.47 -22.72 -44.51
N LEU A 7 -44.79 -21.80 -43.58
CA LEU A 7 -43.94 -20.67 -43.17
C LEU A 7 -44.35 -20.29 -41.74
N ASN A 8 -43.73 -20.86 -40.71
CA ASN A 8 -42.59 -20.22 -40.04
C ASN A 8 -42.80 -18.74 -39.72
N SER A 9 -43.23 -18.44 -38.50
CA SER A 9 -42.82 -17.21 -37.81
C SER A 9 -42.59 -17.54 -36.34
N GLY A 10 -41.32 -17.80 -36.00
CA GLY A 10 -40.86 -17.95 -34.63
C GLY A 10 -41.27 -16.73 -33.79
N SER A 11 -41.87 -16.99 -32.64
CA SER A 11 -42.37 -15.99 -31.71
C SER A 11 -41.23 -15.09 -31.17
N PRO A 12 -41.29 -13.76 -31.37
CA PRO A 12 -40.19 -12.83 -31.04
C PRO A 12 -40.03 -12.52 -29.54
N PHE A 13 -40.81 -13.13 -28.66
CA PHE A 13 -40.95 -12.69 -27.26
C PHE A 13 -40.03 -13.38 -26.24
N ARG A 14 -39.17 -14.32 -26.66
CA ARG A 14 -38.27 -15.05 -25.74
C ARG A 14 -37.00 -14.27 -25.33
N ASN A 15 -36.69 -13.17 -26.02
CA ASN A 15 -35.46 -12.39 -25.79
C ASN A 15 -35.65 -11.12 -24.92
N LEU A 16 -36.88 -10.81 -24.49
CA LEU A 16 -37.17 -9.61 -23.69
C LEU A 16 -37.17 -9.87 -22.17
N SER A 17 -37.40 -11.11 -21.73
CA SER A 17 -37.50 -11.46 -20.29
C SER A 17 -36.14 -11.64 -19.63
N SER A 18 -35.19 -12.29 -20.32
CA SER A 18 -33.84 -12.57 -19.78
C SER A 18 -33.06 -11.28 -19.49
N ILE A 19 -33.17 -10.29 -20.37
CA ILE A 19 -32.53 -8.97 -20.22
C ILE A 19 -33.11 -8.22 -19.01
N VAL A 20 -34.42 -8.33 -18.78
CA VAL A 20 -35.11 -7.66 -17.67
C VAL A 20 -34.74 -8.28 -16.31
N ILE A 21 -34.53 -9.60 -16.24
CA ILE A 21 -34.13 -10.30 -15.01
C ILE A 21 -32.68 -9.95 -14.64
N VAL A 22 -31.75 -10.01 -15.59
CA VAL A 22 -30.34 -9.62 -15.37
C VAL A 22 -30.25 -8.17 -14.88
N LYS A 23 -31.03 -7.27 -15.47
CA LYS A 23 -31.09 -5.86 -15.08
C LYS A 23 -31.63 -5.67 -13.64
N LYS A 24 -32.56 -6.52 -13.19
CA LYS A 24 -33.04 -6.53 -11.80
C LYS A 24 -31.98 -7.03 -10.83
N ILE A 25 -31.30 -8.14 -11.12
CA ILE A 25 -30.25 -8.72 -10.27
C ILE A 25 -29.10 -7.73 -10.08
N ILE A 26 -28.65 -7.08 -11.15
CA ILE A 26 -27.63 -6.02 -11.08
C ILE A 26 -28.08 -4.87 -10.18
N LYS A 27 -29.37 -4.51 -10.20
CA LYS A 27 -29.94 -3.47 -9.34
C LYS A 27 -29.91 -3.86 -7.85
N TYR A 28 -30.23 -5.11 -7.52
CA TYR A 28 -30.18 -5.61 -6.14
C TYR A 28 -28.74 -5.75 -5.62
N LEU A 29 -27.82 -6.23 -6.45
CA LEU A 29 -26.39 -6.27 -6.12
C LEU A 29 -25.82 -4.86 -5.90
N SER A 30 -26.21 -3.90 -6.73
CA SER A 30 -25.82 -2.50 -6.56
C SER A 30 -26.37 -1.91 -5.26
N LEU A 31 -27.60 -2.28 -4.86
CA LEU A 31 -28.21 -1.84 -3.60
C LEU A 31 -27.52 -2.43 -2.37
N LEU A 32 -27.11 -3.70 -2.41
CA LEU A 32 -26.32 -4.34 -1.35
C LEU A 32 -24.91 -3.73 -1.26
N ALA A 33 -24.22 -3.62 -2.39
CA ALA A 33 -22.89 -3.00 -2.45
C ALA A 33 -22.92 -1.57 -1.91
N LYS A 34 -23.97 -0.80 -2.22
CA LYS A 34 -24.14 0.56 -1.71
C LYS A 34 -24.43 0.61 -0.20
N LYS A 35 -25.13 -0.39 0.35
CA LYS A 35 -25.37 -0.52 1.79
C LYS A 35 -24.10 -0.92 2.55
N GLU A 36 -23.35 -1.88 2.04
CA GLU A 36 -22.05 -2.27 2.63
C GLU A 36 -21.05 -1.11 2.52
N PHE A 37 -21.01 -0.41 1.39
CA PHE A 37 -20.16 0.78 1.25
C PHE A 37 -20.57 1.92 2.19
N GLN A 38 -21.87 2.10 2.45
CA GLN A 38 -22.34 3.10 3.42
C GLN A 38 -21.96 2.72 4.85
N LEU A 39 -22.15 1.46 5.26
CA LEU A 39 -21.74 0.96 6.58
C LEU A 39 -20.22 1.09 6.78
N VAL A 40 -19.46 0.60 5.81
CA VAL A 40 -18.00 0.66 5.77
C VAL A 40 -17.53 2.12 5.81
N LYS A 41 -18.19 3.03 5.10
CA LYS A 41 -17.85 4.46 5.16
C LYS A 41 -18.11 5.07 6.54
N THR A 42 -19.19 4.71 7.23
CA THR A 42 -19.44 5.20 8.60
C THR A 42 -18.45 4.66 9.62
N GLU A 43 -18.09 3.37 9.52
CA GLU A 43 -17.14 2.72 10.42
C GLU A 43 -15.71 3.21 10.16
N LEU A 44 -15.30 3.25 8.88
CA LEU A 44 -14.03 3.84 8.46
C LEU A 44 -13.93 5.33 8.82
N GLN A 45 -14.99 6.12 8.74
CA GLN A 45 -14.90 7.53 9.12
C GLN A 45 -14.67 7.74 10.61
N HIS A 46 -15.12 6.80 11.45
CA HIS A 46 -14.92 6.89 12.88
C HIS A 46 -13.48 6.51 13.27
N ASP A 47 -12.94 5.44 12.67
CA ASP A 47 -11.58 4.96 12.95
C ASP A 47 -10.49 5.77 12.21
N LEU A 48 -10.75 6.20 10.97
CA LEU A 48 -9.76 6.97 10.20
C LEU A 48 -9.56 8.38 10.76
N ARG A 49 -10.54 9.00 11.42
CA ARG A 49 -10.39 10.39 11.88
C ARG A 49 -9.33 10.53 12.97
N SER A 50 -9.24 9.57 13.87
CA SER A 50 -8.23 9.57 14.95
C SER A 50 -6.85 9.15 14.43
N GLU A 51 -6.79 8.13 13.55
CA GLU A 51 -5.52 7.66 12.99
C GLU A 51 -4.92 8.63 11.96
N VAL A 52 -5.74 9.23 11.09
CA VAL A 52 -5.26 10.19 10.08
C VAL A 52 -4.74 11.47 10.72
N PHE A 53 -5.30 11.88 11.86
CA PHE A 53 -4.79 13.06 12.56
C PHE A 53 -3.34 12.88 13.00
N MET A 54 -2.99 11.70 13.52
CA MET A 54 -1.60 11.37 13.86
C MET A 54 -0.69 11.39 12.63
N VAL A 55 -1.14 10.85 11.49
CA VAL A 55 -0.35 10.85 10.25
C VAL A 55 -0.09 12.29 9.75
N ILE A 56 -1.08 13.17 9.80
CA ILE A 56 -0.92 14.57 9.39
C ILE A 56 0.09 15.29 10.29
N TRP A 57 -0.09 15.20 11.61
CA TRP A 57 0.83 15.84 12.55
C TRP A 57 2.23 15.26 12.51
N PHE A 58 2.36 13.95 12.30
CA PHE A 58 3.65 13.30 12.14
C PHE A 58 4.34 13.74 10.85
N SER A 59 3.60 13.94 9.76
CA SER A 59 4.14 14.48 8.50
C SER A 59 4.66 15.91 8.70
N VAL A 60 3.87 16.77 9.35
CA VAL A 60 4.30 18.14 9.69
C VAL A 60 5.55 18.10 10.58
N ALA A 61 5.53 17.31 11.66
CA ALA A 61 6.68 17.16 12.54
C ALA A 61 7.92 16.61 11.81
N ALA A 62 7.75 15.69 10.85
CA ALA A 62 8.84 15.17 10.04
C ALA A 62 9.46 16.26 9.15
N VAL A 63 8.64 17.09 8.50
CA VAL A 63 9.11 18.22 7.67
C VAL A 63 9.86 19.23 8.53
N PHE A 64 9.29 19.64 9.67
CA PHE A 64 9.94 20.59 10.58
C PHE A 64 11.20 20.01 11.23
N GLY A 65 11.19 18.73 11.61
CA GLY A 65 12.36 18.03 12.12
C GLY A 65 13.48 17.97 11.09
N PHE A 66 13.15 17.70 9.83
CA PHE A 66 14.12 17.72 8.73
C PHE A 66 14.70 19.12 8.48
N LEU A 67 13.85 20.17 8.44
CA LEU A 67 14.29 21.56 8.33
C LEU A 67 15.20 21.97 9.50
N SER A 68 14.83 21.60 10.72
CA SER A 68 15.64 21.85 11.92
C SER A 68 17.00 21.16 11.84
N LEU A 69 17.07 19.94 11.28
CA LEU A 69 18.32 19.23 11.10
C LEU A 69 19.24 19.96 10.09
N LEU A 70 18.68 20.44 8.98
CA LEU A 70 19.44 21.26 8.01
C LEU A 70 19.98 22.55 8.63
N ALA A 71 19.14 23.26 9.40
CA ALA A 71 19.56 24.46 10.13
C ALA A 71 20.66 24.17 11.16
N LEU A 72 20.58 23.03 11.85
CA LEU A 72 21.60 22.58 12.80
C LEU A 72 22.92 22.29 12.08
N LEU A 73 22.90 21.58 10.94
CA LEU A 73 24.09 21.33 10.12
C LEU A 73 24.75 22.65 9.70
N TYR A 74 23.97 23.59 9.18
CA TYR A 74 24.47 24.91 8.79
C TYR A 74 25.08 25.67 9.97
N THR A 75 24.45 25.60 11.14
CA THR A 75 24.94 26.22 12.38
C THR A 75 26.28 25.62 12.79
N ILE A 76 26.42 24.28 12.75
CA ILE A 76 27.67 23.59 13.08
C ILE A 76 28.79 23.98 12.11
N ILE A 77 28.51 24.01 10.80
CA ILE A 77 29.48 24.42 9.78
C ILE A 77 29.92 25.86 10.02
N THR A 78 28.98 26.76 10.32
CA THR A 78 29.26 28.18 10.59
C THR A 78 30.04 28.38 11.89
N LEU A 79 29.74 27.57 12.93
CA LEU A 79 30.47 27.59 14.20
C LEU A 79 31.91 27.11 14.01
N LEU A 80 32.11 26.07 13.20
CA LEU A 80 33.45 25.57 12.86
C LEU A 80 34.22 26.55 11.97
N ASN A 81 33.50 27.28 11.11
CA ASN A 81 34.06 28.36 10.29
C ASN A 81 34.66 29.52 11.11
N LEU A 82 34.33 29.61 12.41
CA LEU A 82 34.95 30.57 13.31
C LEU A 82 36.41 30.22 13.66
N PHE A 83 36.79 28.95 13.48
CA PHE A 83 38.12 28.42 13.81
C PHE A 83 38.91 27.95 12.59
N LEU A 84 38.25 27.64 11.48
CA LEU A 84 38.82 27.09 10.24
C LEU A 84 38.16 27.76 9.03
N ASP A 85 38.80 27.77 7.86
CA ASP A 85 38.13 28.23 6.63
C ASP A 85 36.89 27.37 6.31
N LEU A 86 35.92 27.99 5.61
CA LEU A 86 34.62 27.40 5.30
C LEU A 86 34.74 26.06 4.57
N TRP A 87 35.74 25.93 3.70
CA TRP A 87 35.96 24.73 2.92
C TRP A 87 36.40 23.54 3.78
N PHE A 88 37.26 23.76 4.79
CA PHE A 88 37.65 22.72 5.75
C PHE A 88 36.47 22.33 6.65
N SER A 89 35.69 23.31 7.09
CA SER A 89 34.53 23.09 7.94
C SER A 89 33.48 22.20 7.27
N ALA A 90 33.20 22.47 5.98
CA ALA A 90 32.28 21.66 5.19
C ALA A 90 32.78 20.22 4.98
N LEU A 91 34.08 20.04 4.72
CA LEU A 91 34.70 18.71 4.52
C LEU A 91 34.63 17.83 5.77
N ILE A 92 34.94 18.41 6.94
CA ILE A 92 34.88 17.68 8.22
C ILE A 92 33.44 17.25 8.51
N MET A 93 32.48 18.16 8.32
CA MET A 93 31.07 17.86 8.57
C MET A 93 30.54 16.81 7.58
N PHE A 94 30.97 16.86 6.31
CA PHE A 94 30.65 15.84 5.32
C PHE A 94 31.15 14.45 5.73
N LEU A 95 32.42 14.34 6.16
CA LEU A 95 32.96 13.07 6.67
C LEU A 95 32.17 12.56 7.88
N PHE A 96 31.86 13.45 8.83
CA PHE A 96 31.09 13.11 10.02
C PHE A 96 29.70 12.57 9.65
N LEU A 97 28.96 13.27 8.78
CA LEU A 97 27.65 12.83 8.31
C LEU A 97 27.72 11.52 7.52
N SER A 98 28.74 11.34 6.68
CA SER A 98 28.94 10.10 5.92
C SER A 98 29.15 8.92 6.87
N LEU A 99 29.91 9.11 7.95
CA LEU A 99 30.14 8.07 8.94
C LEU A 99 28.84 7.72 9.70
N LEU A 100 28.09 8.74 10.13
CA LEU A 100 26.77 8.52 10.74
C LEU A 100 25.83 7.78 9.77
N SER A 101 25.78 8.21 8.50
CA SER A 101 24.96 7.59 7.47
C SER A 101 25.26 6.10 7.29
N LEU A 102 26.54 5.72 7.26
CA LEU A 102 26.93 4.30 7.21
C LEU A 102 26.40 3.52 8.42
N VAL A 103 26.52 4.07 9.63
CA VAL A 103 26.02 3.40 10.85
C VAL A 103 24.51 3.22 10.80
N PHE A 104 23.77 4.27 10.44
CA PHE A 104 22.31 4.21 10.30
C PHE A 104 21.87 3.25 9.19
N LEU A 105 22.57 3.23 8.04
CA LEU A 105 22.32 2.31 6.94
C LEU A 105 22.50 0.86 7.41
N ILE A 106 23.58 0.56 8.13
CA ILE A 106 23.85 -0.78 8.66
C ILE A 106 22.76 -1.19 9.67
N ILE A 107 22.37 -0.31 10.60
CA ILE A 107 21.33 -0.61 11.60
C ILE A 107 19.97 -0.82 10.91
N GLY A 108 19.61 0.06 9.97
CA GLY A 108 18.37 -0.03 9.20
C GLY A 108 18.32 -1.31 8.38
N TYR A 109 19.40 -1.62 7.67
CA TYR A 109 19.54 -2.84 6.88
C TYR A 109 19.41 -4.10 7.77
N ARG A 110 20.05 -4.11 8.95
CA ARG A 110 19.93 -5.24 9.90
C ARG A 110 18.51 -5.42 10.44
N LYS A 111 17.74 -4.35 10.64
CA LYS A 111 16.32 -4.44 11.05
C LYS A 111 15.42 -4.94 9.91
N LEU A 112 15.64 -4.42 8.69
CA LEU A 112 14.87 -4.83 7.51
C LEU A 112 15.15 -6.28 7.09
N VAL A 113 16.41 -6.74 7.15
CA VAL A 113 16.77 -8.12 6.79
C VAL A 113 16.25 -9.15 7.81
N LYS A 114 16.03 -8.75 9.07
CA LYS A 114 15.43 -9.64 10.08
C LYS A 114 13.91 -9.74 10.00
N ALA A 115 13.22 -8.79 9.37
CA ALA A 115 11.76 -8.72 9.37
C ALA A 115 11.02 -9.71 8.42
N PRO A 116 11.55 -10.14 7.25
CA PRO A 116 10.77 -10.99 6.34
C PRO A 116 11.07 -12.50 6.38
N LEU A 117 12.09 -12.98 7.11
CA LEU A 117 12.56 -14.36 6.94
C LEU A 117 11.98 -15.41 7.90
N ASP A 118 11.30 -15.01 8.97
CA ASP A 118 10.77 -16.00 9.93
C ASP A 118 9.43 -16.59 9.48
N ARG A 119 8.56 -15.80 8.81
CA ARG A 119 7.26 -16.29 8.31
C ARG A 119 7.38 -17.07 6.99
N THR A 120 8.33 -16.74 6.13
CA THR A 120 8.48 -17.38 4.81
C THR A 120 9.16 -18.77 4.90
N LYS A 121 10.01 -18.99 5.91
CA LYS A 121 10.66 -20.30 6.10
C LYS A 121 9.69 -21.39 6.57
N GLU A 122 8.65 -21.06 7.34
CA GLU A 122 7.62 -22.03 7.76
C GLU A 122 6.77 -22.51 6.58
N VAL A 123 6.37 -21.59 5.68
CA VAL A 123 5.50 -21.93 4.55
C VAL A 123 6.23 -22.83 3.54
N ILE A 124 7.49 -22.52 3.21
CA ILE A 124 8.30 -23.31 2.27
C ILE A 124 8.61 -24.72 2.81
N LYS A 125 8.78 -24.87 4.13
CA LYS A 125 9.06 -26.18 4.74
C LYS A 125 7.80 -27.07 4.79
N SER A 126 6.60 -26.48 4.77
CA SER A 126 5.33 -27.22 4.76
C SER A 126 5.02 -27.82 3.38
N ASP A 127 5.33 -27.10 2.29
CA ASP A 127 5.05 -27.56 0.93
C ASP A 127 5.89 -28.76 0.50
N ILE A 128 7.17 -28.82 0.89
CA ILE A 128 8.04 -29.95 0.57
C ILE A 128 7.59 -31.23 1.29
N GLY A 129 6.96 -31.09 2.46
CA GLY A 129 6.41 -32.19 3.24
C GLY A 129 5.13 -32.80 2.64
N MET A 130 4.35 -32.03 1.88
CA MET A 130 3.09 -32.48 1.26
C MET A 130 3.35 -33.25 -0.04
N THR A 131 4.28 -32.80 -0.88
CA THR A 131 4.62 -33.51 -2.14
C THR A 131 5.28 -34.86 -1.88
N LYS A 132 6.06 -35.01 -0.80
CA LYS A 132 6.69 -36.28 -0.45
C LYS A 132 5.70 -37.37 0.01
N ARG A 133 4.52 -36.97 0.51
CA ARG A 133 3.45 -37.91 0.91
C ARG A 133 2.47 -38.24 -0.21
N GLY A 134 2.42 -37.43 -1.27
CA GLY A 134 1.60 -37.71 -2.45
C GLY A 134 2.26 -38.63 -3.48
N LEU A 135 3.54 -38.99 -3.29
CA LEU A 135 4.35 -39.79 -4.22
C LEU A 135 4.88 -41.11 -3.62
N SER A 136 4.43 -41.48 -2.42
CA SER A 136 4.66 -42.81 -1.80
C SER A 136 3.33 -43.40 -1.37
#